data_AF-A0A935KLL5-F1
#
_entry.id   AF-A0A935KLL5-F1
#
_cell.length_a   1.000
_cell.length_b   1.000
_cell.length_c   1.000
_cell.angle_alpha   90.00
_cell.angle_beta   90.00
_cell.angle_gamma   90.00
#
_symmetry.space_group_name_H-M   'P 1'
#
loop_
_entity.id
_entity.type
_entity.pdbx_description
1 polymer ?
#
loop_
_entity_poly.entity_id
_entity_poly.type
_entity_poly.pdbx_seq_one_letter_code
_entity_poly.pdbx_strand_id
1 'polypeptide(L)'
;MERTGGTAMNAAATGGDVRDGDRGASAGGTTPHARSWAVIIYYREPSYELRAGEREKPFQGRFHVAARDCSAAIERAMVEFRRREDESSVGWTRDVVGVLCRERP
;
A
#
# COMPACT_ATOMS: atom_id res chain seq x y z
N MET A 1 -30.24 27.11 -24.69
CA MET A 1 -31.46 26.28 -24.51
C MET A 1 -31.17 25.33 -23.36
N GLU A 2 -31.59 25.76 -22.18
CA GLU A 2 -31.49 25.06 -20.90
C GLU A 2 -32.45 23.86 -20.89
N ARG A 3 -32.03 22.74 -20.33
CA ARG A 3 -32.93 21.65 -19.94
C ARG A 3 -32.99 21.57 -18.43
N THR A 4 -34.07 22.12 -17.90
CA THR A 4 -34.59 21.92 -16.54
C THR A 4 -35.47 20.66 -16.53
N GLY A 5 -35.46 19.92 -15.41
CA GLY A 5 -36.43 18.86 -15.10
C GLY A 5 -35.74 17.54 -14.71
N GLY A 6 -36.05 16.90 -13.59
CA GLY A 6 -37.06 17.14 -12.58
C GLY A 6 -36.86 16.14 -11.43
N THR A 7 -37.37 16.53 -10.26
CA THR A 7 -37.40 15.79 -9.00
C THR A 7 -38.23 14.49 -9.09
N ALA A 8 -37.78 13.43 -8.41
CA ALA A 8 -38.68 12.45 -7.80
C ALA A 8 -38.07 11.89 -6.50
N MET A 9 -38.80 12.08 -5.40
CA MET A 9 -38.61 11.44 -4.09
C MET A 9 -39.30 10.06 -4.09
N ASN A 10 -38.80 9.13 -3.28
CA ASN A 10 -39.53 8.13 -2.47
C ASN A 10 -38.48 7.29 -1.72
N ALA A 11 -38.31 7.37 -0.40
CA ALA A 11 -39.19 6.97 0.70
C ALA A 11 -39.21 5.44 0.98
N ALA A 12 -38.79 5.11 2.20
CA ALA A 12 -39.12 3.96 3.05
C ALA A 12 -38.55 2.57 2.70
N ALA A 13 -37.64 2.10 3.57
CA ALA A 13 -37.66 0.74 4.08
C ALA A 13 -37.45 0.80 5.60
N THR A 14 -38.50 0.41 6.30
CA THR A 14 -38.68 0.32 7.75
C THR A 14 -38.11 -0.99 8.29
N GLY A 15 -37.58 -0.93 9.51
CA GLY A 15 -37.82 -1.95 10.54
C GLY A 15 -36.80 -3.10 10.63
N GLY A 16 -36.26 -3.29 11.84
CA GLY A 16 -35.50 -4.49 12.17
C GLY A 16 -34.72 -4.43 13.48
N ASP A 17 -35.34 -3.90 14.55
CA ASP A 17 -34.93 -4.20 15.92
C ASP A 17 -35.20 -5.69 16.18
N VAL A 18 -34.23 -6.50 16.61
CA VAL A 18 -34.25 -7.34 17.82
C VAL A 18 -32.94 -8.15 17.94
N ARG A 19 -32.27 -8.07 19.10
CA ARG A 19 -31.75 -9.16 19.98
C ARG A 19 -30.36 -8.92 20.52
N ASP A 20 -30.39 -8.46 21.77
CA ASP A 20 -29.43 -8.73 22.85
C ASP A 20 -29.11 -10.24 22.95
N GLY A 21 -27.86 -10.55 23.28
CA GLY A 21 -27.44 -11.86 23.75
C GLY A 21 -26.42 -12.59 22.90
N ASP A 22 -25.14 -12.30 23.10
CA ASP A 22 -24.17 -13.38 23.34
C ASP A 22 -22.97 -12.87 24.16
N ARG A 23 -22.95 -13.22 25.45
CA ARG A 23 -21.74 -13.30 26.25
C ARG A 23 -21.16 -14.69 26.00
N GLY A 24 -19.98 -14.77 25.41
CA GLY A 24 -19.22 -16.03 25.48
C GLY A 24 -18.20 -16.24 24.39
N ALA A 25 -17.00 -15.67 24.59
CA ALA A 25 -15.77 -16.46 24.70
C ALA A 25 -14.57 -15.54 24.51
N SER A 26 -13.84 -15.33 25.61
CA SER A 26 -12.42 -15.06 25.57
C SER A 26 -11.71 -16.25 24.93
N ALA A 27 -11.73 -16.33 23.60
CA ALA A 27 -10.75 -17.13 22.86
C ALA A 27 -9.50 -16.26 22.79
N GLY A 28 -8.46 -16.66 23.53
CA GLY A 28 -7.15 -16.03 23.49
C GLY A 28 -6.66 -15.92 22.06
N GLY A 29 -6.79 -14.73 21.47
CA GLY A 29 -6.14 -14.40 20.23
C GLY A 29 -4.65 -14.32 20.54
N THR A 30 -3.91 -15.39 20.23
CA THR A 30 -2.49 -15.25 19.95
C THR A 30 -2.43 -14.30 18.77
N THR A 31 -2.30 -12.99 19.01
CA THR A 31 -2.05 -12.02 17.95
C THR A 31 -0.85 -12.57 17.21
N PRO A 32 -0.99 -12.98 15.93
CA PRO A 32 0.14 -13.55 15.21
C PRO A 32 1.23 -12.49 15.28
N HIS A 33 2.34 -12.82 15.95
CA HIS A 33 3.47 -11.92 16.08
C HIS A 33 3.80 -11.45 14.67
N ALA A 34 3.68 -10.14 14.43
CA ALA A 34 3.92 -9.59 13.11
C ALA A 34 5.36 -9.94 12.73
N ARG A 35 5.51 -10.77 11.68
CA ARG A 35 6.82 -11.15 11.16
C ARG A 35 7.51 -9.89 10.64
N SER A 36 8.82 -9.84 10.78
CA SER A 36 9.62 -8.75 10.22
C SER A 36 10.10 -9.14 8.83
N TRP A 37 10.03 -8.21 7.89
CA TRP A 37 10.43 -8.42 6.49
C TRP A 37 11.42 -7.36 6.06
N ALA A 38 12.47 -7.78 5.36
CA ALA A 38 13.35 -6.90 4.61
C ALA A 38 12.90 -6.87 3.15
N VAL A 39 12.44 -5.71 2.69
CA VAL A 39 12.02 -5.47 1.31
C VAL A 39 13.05 -4.56 0.62
N ILE A 40 13.54 -5.00 -0.54
CA ILE A 40 14.46 -4.25 -1.39
C ILE A 40 13.74 -3.94 -2.70
N ILE A 41 13.49 -2.66 -2.96
CA ILE A 41 12.91 -2.17 -4.20
C ILE A 41 14.05 -1.70 -5.09
N TYR A 42 14.21 -2.33 -6.25
CA TYR A 42 15.15 -1.92 -7.27
C TYR A 42 14.48 -0.95 -8.22
N TYR A 43 15.10 0.21 -8.45
CA TYR A 43 14.52 1.25 -9.30
C TYR A 43 15.56 1.99 -10.13
N ARG A 44 15.10 2.71 -11.15
CA ARG A 44 15.90 3.58 -12.02
C ARG A 44 15.39 5.00 -11.94
N GLU A 45 16.29 5.95 -12.16
CA GLU A 45 15.97 7.37 -12.23
C GLU A 45 16.21 7.86 -13.67
N PRO A 46 15.20 8.40 -14.38
CA PRO A 46 15.29 8.73 -15.81
C PRO A 46 16.41 9.70 -16.17
N SER A 47 16.73 10.61 -15.25
CA SER A 47 17.73 11.66 -15.44
C SER A 47 19.18 11.17 -15.40
N TYR A 48 19.42 9.99 -14.82
CA TYR A 48 20.76 9.42 -14.68
C TYR A 48 21.16 8.59 -15.91
N GLU A 49 20.22 7.82 -16.48
CA GLU A 49 20.50 6.99 -17.67
C GLU A 49 20.89 7.83 -18.90
N LEU A 50 20.38 9.06 -19.02
CA LEU A 50 20.73 9.98 -20.11
C LEU A 50 22.11 10.63 -19.96
N ARG A 51 22.67 10.70 -18.74
CA ARG A 51 23.95 11.38 -18.48
C ARG A 51 25.17 10.47 -18.59
N ALA A 52 25.01 9.17 -18.39
CA ALA A 52 26.15 8.24 -18.27
C ALA A 52 26.45 7.41 -19.53
N GLY A 53 25.53 7.30 -20.49
CA GLY A 53 25.75 6.52 -21.72
C GLY A 53 25.82 5.00 -21.54
N GLU A 54 25.78 4.52 -20.30
CA GLU A 54 25.71 3.10 -19.91
C GLU A 54 24.45 2.87 -19.07
N ARG A 55 23.80 1.71 -19.26
CA ARG A 55 22.68 1.27 -18.40
C ARG A 55 23.24 0.98 -17.01
N GLU A 56 23.18 1.96 -16.12
CA GLU A 56 23.68 1.83 -14.76
C GLU A 56 22.90 0.76 -13.98
N LYS A 57 23.55 0.16 -12.97
CA LYS A 57 22.91 -0.81 -12.08
C LYS A 57 21.72 -0.15 -11.38
N PRO A 58 20.56 -0.83 -11.23
CA PRO A 58 19.43 -0.26 -10.53
C PRO A 58 19.79 0.18 -9.10
N PHE A 59 19.26 1.34 -8.70
CA PHE A 59 19.30 1.82 -7.32
C PHE A 59 18.48 0.90 -6.40
N GLN A 60 18.74 0.96 -5.10
CA GLN A 60 18.09 0.11 -4.10
C GLN A 60 17.45 0.94 -2.99
N GLY A 61 16.13 0.88 -2.86
CA GLY A 61 15.40 1.31 -1.68
C GLY A 61 15.23 0.13 -0.72
N ARG A 62 15.69 0.27 0.53
CA ARG A 62 15.58 -0.79 1.55
C ARG A 62 14.57 -0.40 2.62
N PHE A 63 13.64 -1.29 2.91
CA PHE A 63 12.54 -1.10 3.85
C PHE A 63 12.46 -2.28 4.81
N HIS A 64 12.33 -1.97 6.10
CA HIS A 64 12.05 -2.97 7.12
C HIS A 64 10.60 -2.81 7.57
N VAL A 65 9.80 -3.85 7.39
CA VAL A 65 8.35 -3.77 7.57
C VAL A 65 7.87 -4.94 8.43
N ALA A 66 7.10 -4.64 9.47
CA ALA A 66 6.33 -5.66 10.19
C ALA A 66 5.05 -5.95 9.40
N ALA A 67 4.82 -7.21 9.00
CA ALA A 67 3.65 -7.62 8.24
C ALA A 67 3.33 -9.10 8.44
N ARG A 68 2.08 -9.48 8.15
CA ARG A 68 1.63 -10.87 8.27
C ARG A 68 2.31 -11.81 7.28
N ASP A 69 2.64 -11.31 6.09
CA ASP A 69 3.19 -12.04 4.97
C ASP A 69 4.03 -11.11 4.06
N CYS A 70 4.75 -11.71 3.12
CA CYS A 70 5.62 -10.99 2.19
C CYS A 70 4.85 -10.03 1.28
N SER A 71 3.67 -10.40 0.79
CA SER A 71 2.86 -9.53 -0.07
C SER A 71 2.46 -8.25 0.65
N ALA A 72 1.98 -8.36 1.89
CA ALA A 72 1.64 -7.21 2.73
C ALA A 72 2.88 -6.36 3.09
N ALA A 73 4.06 -6.98 3.25
CA ALA A 73 5.30 -6.24 3.43
C ALA A 73 5.68 -5.43 2.18
N ILE A 74 5.54 -6.02 0.99
CA ILE A 74 5.80 -5.35 -0.29
C ILE A 74 4.84 -4.19 -0.49
N GLU A 75 3.53 -4.37 -0.28
CA GLU A 75 2.53 -3.30 -0.42
C GLU A 75 2.89 -2.10 0.47
N ARG A 76 3.19 -2.35 1.75
CA ARG A 76 3.60 -1.31 2.70
C ARG A 76 4.91 -0.63 2.29
N ALA A 77 5.90 -1.40 1.84
CA ALA A 77 7.17 -0.85 1.38
C ALA A 77 7.00 0.01 0.11
N MET A 78 6.11 -0.38 -0.80
CA MET A 78 5.79 0.38 -2.01
C MET A 78 5.09 1.69 -1.69
N VAL A 79 4.13 1.70 -0.75
CA VAL A 79 3.49 2.94 -0.29
C VAL A 79 4.52 3.92 0.28
N GLU A 80 5.40 3.43 1.16
CA GLU A 80 6.46 4.26 1.74
C GLU A 80 7.48 4.72 0.69
N PHE A 81 7.81 3.87 -0.29
CA PHE A 81 8.68 4.22 -1.42
C PHE A 81 8.09 5.37 -2.25
N ARG A 82 6.80 5.29 -2.61
CA ARG A 82 6.10 6.35 -3.35
C ARG A 82 5.96 7.63 -2.53
N ARG A 83 5.67 7.53 -1.23
CA ARG A 83 5.67 8.72 -0.34
C ARG A 83 7.00 9.47 -0.38
N ARG A 84 8.13 8.76 -0.33
CA ARG A 84 9.48 9.35 -0.44
C ARG A 84 9.79 9.91 -1.82
N GLU A 85 9.12 9.42 -2.84
CA GLU A 85 9.19 9.97 -4.20
C GLU A 85 8.45 11.29 -4.29
N ASP A 86 7.23 11.34 -3.77
CA ASP A 86 6.43 12.57 -3.71
C ASP A 86 7.11 13.67 -2.88
N GLU A 87 7.82 13.29 -1.81
CA GLU A 87 8.60 14.21 -0.97
C GLU A 87 9.91 14.67 -1.62
N SER A 88 10.36 13.99 -2.68
CA SER A 88 11.56 14.34 -3.41
C SER A 88 11.19 15.35 -4.49
N SER A 89 11.57 16.62 -4.33
CA SER A 89 11.29 17.71 -5.29
C SER A 89 11.99 17.57 -6.67
N VAL A 90 12.33 16.36 -7.08
CA VAL A 90 13.12 16.04 -8.28
C VAL A 90 12.30 16.04 -9.56
N GLY A 91 10.96 16.06 -9.48
CA GLY A 91 10.08 16.28 -10.63
C GLY A 91 10.01 15.12 -11.64
N TRP A 92 10.57 13.96 -11.32
CA TRP A 92 10.54 12.75 -12.15
C TRP A 92 10.13 11.52 -11.34
N THR A 93 9.54 10.54 -12.03
CA THR A 93 9.13 9.27 -11.43
C THR A 93 10.27 8.25 -11.47
N ARG A 94 10.40 7.45 -10.43
CA ARG A 94 11.29 6.30 -10.30
C ARG A 94 10.63 5.08 -10.91
N ASP A 95 11.33 4.45 -11.85
CA ASP A 95 10.90 3.24 -12.51
C ASP A 95 11.30 2.02 -11.68
N VAL A 96 10.33 1.37 -11.05
CA VAL A 96 10.58 0.13 -10.29
C VAL A 96 10.82 -1.02 -11.26
N VAL A 97 11.99 -1.66 -11.15
CA VAL A 97 12.43 -2.75 -12.03
C VAL A 97 12.49 -4.11 -11.35
N GLY A 98 12.29 -4.16 -10.03
CA GLY A 98 12.21 -5.41 -9.28
C GLY A 98 12.00 -5.20 -7.80
N VAL A 99 11.48 -6.21 -7.13
CA VAL A 99 11.29 -6.22 -5.68
C VAL A 99 11.77 -7.56 -5.13
N LEU A 100 12.64 -7.51 -4.13
CA LEU A 100 13.01 -8.67 -3.32
C LEU A 100 12.42 -8.52 -1.93
N CYS A 101 11.93 -9.61 -1.38
CA CYS A 101 11.33 -9.64 -0.05
C CYS A 101 11.82 -10.89 0.67
N ARG A 102 12.35 -10.70 1.88
CA ARG A 102 12.89 -11.78 2.70
C ARG A 102 12.40 -11.64 4.13
N GLU A 103 11.93 -12.74 4.70
CA GLU A 103 11.60 -12.82 6.12
C GLU A 103 12.89 -12.62 6.94
N ARG A 104 12.77 -11.85 8.01
CA ARG A 104 13.84 -11.63 8.98
C ARG A 104 13.49 -12.43 10.25
N PRO A 105 14.48 -13.11 10.84
CA PRO A 105 14.30 -13.82 12.09
C PRO A 105 13.93 -12.85 13.22
#